data_AF-A0A1Q3X108-F1
#
_entry.id   AF-A0A1Q3X108-F1
#
_cell.length_a   1.000
_cell.length_b   1.000
_cell.length_c   1.000
_cell.angle_alpha   90.00
_cell.angle_beta   90.00
_cell.angle_gamma   90.00
#
_symmetry.space_group_name_H-M   'P 1'
#
loop_
_entity.id
_entity.type
_entity.pdbx_description
1 polymer ?
#
loop_
_entity_poly.entity_id
_entity_poly.type
_entity_poly.pdbx_seq_one_letter_code
_entity_poly.pdbx_strand_id
1 'polypeptide(L)'
;MPKKIKPTAGQKSKFYIHFVVYAIATAAMLMLYDKGATEWVYPWPAWIVAAWGLALIGHWCTVYTSYEDKGMQEYEQQAKG
;
A
#
# COMPACT_ATOMS: atom_id res chain seq x y z
N MET A 1 3.88 -16.82 22.64
CA MET A 1 3.21 -16.38 21.40
C MET A 1 3.60 -14.93 21.13
N PRO A 2 3.95 -14.57 19.89
CA PRO A 2 4.27 -13.18 19.53
C PRO A 2 3.05 -12.28 19.74
N LYS A 3 3.24 -11.09 20.32
CA LYS A 3 2.12 -10.17 20.60
C LYS A 3 1.83 -9.32 19.37
N LYS A 4 0.55 -9.03 19.13
CA LYS A 4 0.13 -8.13 18.06
C LYS A 4 0.57 -6.70 18.36
N ILE A 5 1.26 -6.06 17.42
CA ILE A 5 1.66 -4.66 17.55
C ILE A 5 0.44 -3.79 17.21
N LYS A 6 0.07 -2.89 18.13
CA LYS A 6 -1.01 -1.94 17.87
C LYS A 6 -0.47 -0.80 17.00
N PRO A 7 -1.09 -0.51 15.85
CA PRO A 7 -0.63 0.58 15.00
C PRO A 7 -0.84 1.94 15.67
N THR A 8 0.18 2.79 15.54
CA THR A 8 0.15 4.18 15.98
C THR A 8 -0.80 5.02 15.11
N ALA A 9 -1.23 6.18 15.62
CA ALA A 9 -2.04 7.13 14.85
C ALA A 9 -1.33 7.56 13.55
N GLY A 10 -0.02 7.77 13.61
CA GLY A 10 0.80 8.14 12.44
C GLY A 10 0.82 7.04 11.36
N GLN A 11 0.96 5.77 11.74
CA GLN A 11 0.91 4.65 10.79
C GLN A 11 -0.46 4.55 10.10
N LYS A 12 -1.55 4.70 10.86
CA LYS A 12 -2.91 4.71 10.31
C LYS A 12 -3.13 5.89 9.35
N SER A 13 -2.67 7.08 9.73
CA SER A 13 -2.78 8.29 8.90
C SER A 13 -2.05 8.14 7.57
N LYS A 14 -0.81 7.61 7.59
CA LYS A 14 -0.04 7.33 6.37
C LYS A 14 -0.76 6.33 5.46
N PHE A 15 -1.27 5.23 6.02
CA PHE A 15 -2.07 4.27 5.24
C PHE A 15 -3.29 4.95 4.61
N TYR A 16 -4.03 5.76 5.38
CA TYR A 16 -5.21 6.46 4.89
C TYR A 16 -4.90 7.41 3.73
N ILE A 17 -3.80 8.16 3.82
CA ILE A 17 -3.34 9.02 2.71
C ILE A 17 -3.07 8.19 1.45
N HIS A 18 -2.34 7.06 1.57
CA HIS A 18 -2.07 6.19 0.43
C HIS A 18 -3.37 5.62 -0.17
N PHE A 19 -4.33 5.25 0.68
CA PHE A 19 -5.63 4.77 0.24
C PHE A 19 -6.40 5.84 -0.54
N VAL A 20 -6.47 7.07 -0.02
CA VAL A 20 -7.18 8.20 -0.67
C VAL A 20 -6.51 8.56 -2.00
N VAL A 21 -5.18 8.67 -2.03
CA VAL A 21 -4.44 8.97 -3.28
C VAL A 21 -4.66 7.86 -4.30
N TYR A 22 -4.59 6.59 -3.90
CA TYR A 22 -4.87 5.46 -4.78
C TYR A 22 -6.28 5.54 -5.38
N ALA A 23 -7.30 5.82 -4.55
CA ALA A 23 -8.69 5.90 -5.00
C ALA A 23 -8.89 7.04 -6.02
N ILE A 24 -8.39 8.24 -5.72
CA ILE A 24 -8.52 9.41 -6.60
C ILE A 24 -7.75 9.19 -7.91
N ALA A 25 -6.49 8.74 -7.83
CA ALA A 25 -5.66 8.54 -9.01
C ALA A 25 -6.22 7.41 -9.91
N THR A 26 -6.70 6.32 -9.32
CA THR A 26 -7.33 5.22 -10.05
C THR A 26 -8.59 5.70 -10.77
N ALA A 27 -9.47 6.42 -10.06
CA ALA A 27 -10.68 6.98 -10.65
C ALA A 27 -10.34 7.93 -11.81
N ALA A 28 -9.38 8.84 -11.61
CA ALA A 28 -8.95 9.77 -12.65
C ALA A 28 -8.38 9.04 -13.88
N MET A 29 -7.50 8.04 -13.68
CA MET A 29 -6.95 7.27 -14.80
C MET A 29 -8.05 6.53 -15.57
N LEU A 30 -8.93 5.80 -14.88
CA LEU A 30 -10.00 5.04 -15.52
C LEU A 30 -11.03 5.92 -16.23
N MET A 31 -11.26 7.16 -15.77
CA MET A 31 -12.19 8.10 -16.42
C MET A 31 -11.56 8.86 -17.60
N LEU A 32 -10.23 8.88 -17.70
CA LEU A 32 -9.52 9.74 -18.66
C LEU A 32 -8.69 8.97 -19.70
N TYR A 33 -8.44 7.67 -19.52
CA TYR A 33 -7.46 6.93 -20.34
C TYR A 33 -7.80 6.84 -21.82
N ASP A 34 -9.07 6.88 -22.20
CA ASP A 34 -9.57 6.81 -23.58
C ASP A 34 -10.25 8.12 -24.02
N LYS A 35 -10.18 9.17 -23.19
CA LYS A 35 -10.88 10.42 -23.45
C LYS A 35 -10.37 11.10 -24.71
N GLY A 36 -11.23 11.18 -25.72
CA GLY A 36 -10.91 11.79 -27.02
C GLY A 36 -10.36 10.81 -28.06
N ALA A 37 -10.33 9.51 -27.75
CA ALA A 37 -9.96 8.50 -28.73
C ALA A 37 -11.09 8.26 -29.77
N THR A 38 -10.71 8.15 -31.03
CA THR A 38 -11.61 7.82 -32.16
C THR A 38 -11.59 6.33 -32.49
N GLU A 39 -10.62 5.60 -31.97
CA GLU A 39 -10.40 4.16 -32.17
C GLU A 39 -10.23 3.47 -30.82
N TRP A 40 -10.21 2.14 -30.83
CA TRP A 40 -10.06 1.36 -29.61
C TRP A 40 -8.71 1.63 -28.93
N VAL A 41 -8.75 1.87 -27.62
CA VAL A 41 -7.58 2.10 -26.79
C VAL A 41 -7.39 0.94 -25.83
N TYR A 42 -6.16 0.44 -25.76
CA TYR A 42 -5.79 -0.58 -24.79
C TYR A 42 -6.00 -0.05 -23.35
N PRO A 43 -6.69 -0.78 -22.46
CA PRO A 43 -6.98 -0.35 -21.09
C PRO A 43 -5.75 -0.49 -20.18
N TRP A 44 -4.67 0.21 -20.53
CA TRP A 44 -3.39 0.21 -19.81
C TRP A 44 -3.48 0.58 -18.31
N PRO A 45 -4.46 1.40 -17.82
CA PRO A 45 -4.54 1.66 -16.38
C PRO A 45 -4.76 0.40 -15.55
N ALA A 46 -5.29 -0.68 -16.14
CA ALA A 46 -5.56 -1.94 -15.44
C ALA A 46 -4.31 -2.48 -14.72
N TRP A 47 -3.13 -2.40 -15.36
CA TRP A 47 -1.88 -2.87 -14.75
C TRP A 47 -1.45 -2.00 -13.57
N ILE A 48 -1.61 -0.68 -13.67
CA ILE A 48 -1.26 0.25 -12.59
C ILE A 48 -2.19 0.06 -11.41
N VAL A 49 -3.50 -0.04 -11.67
CA VAL A 49 -4.50 -0.29 -10.64
C VAL A 49 -4.20 -1.60 -9.92
N ALA A 50 -3.87 -2.67 -10.64
CA ALA A 50 -3.50 -3.95 -10.05
C ALA A 50 -2.23 -3.85 -9.18
N ALA A 51 -1.14 -3.28 -9.72
CA ALA A 51 0.13 -3.19 -9.02
C ALA A 51 0.04 -2.29 -7.77
N TRP A 52 -0.59 -1.12 -7.89
CA TRP A 52 -0.77 -0.20 -6.78
C TRP A 52 -1.77 -0.74 -5.75
N GLY A 53 -2.83 -1.42 -6.20
CA GLY A 53 -3.79 -2.08 -5.33
C GLY A 53 -3.12 -3.16 -4.48
N LEU A 54 -2.23 -3.97 -5.09
CA LEU A 54 -1.44 -4.95 -4.35
C LEU A 54 -0.51 -4.29 -3.33
N ALA A 55 0.16 -3.20 -3.69
CA ALA A 55 1.00 -2.43 -2.77
C ALA A 55 0.19 -1.84 -1.60
N LEU A 56 -1.04 -1.38 -1.85
CA LEU A 56 -1.95 -0.86 -0.83
C LEU A 56 -2.40 -1.95 0.15
N ILE A 57 -2.70 -3.15 -0.36
CA ILE A 57 -2.98 -4.34 0.46
C ILE A 57 -1.75 -4.69 1.31
N GLY A 58 -0.55 -4.69 0.70
CA GLY A 58 0.70 -4.88 1.42
C GLY A 58 0.89 -3.89 2.56
N HIS A 59 0.66 -2.59 2.31
CA HIS A 59 0.71 -1.55 3.34
C HIS A 59 -0.35 -1.75 4.43
N TRP A 60 -1.56 -2.18 4.08
CA TRP A 60 -2.56 -2.53 5.08
C TRP A 60 -2.07 -3.66 5.99
N CYS A 61 -1.49 -4.72 5.44
CA CYS A 61 -0.91 -5.82 6.20
C CYS A 61 0.20 -5.32 7.15
N THR A 62 1.15 -4.50 6.67
CA THR A 62 2.23 -3.99 7.53
C THR A 62 1.72 -3.12 8.68
N VAL A 63 0.57 -2.48 8.54
CA VAL A 63 -0.04 -1.66 9.61
C VAL A 63 -0.88 -2.50 10.58
N TYR A 64 -1.70 -3.43 10.08
CA TYR A 64 -2.74 -4.09 10.90
C TYR A 64 -2.46 -5.55 11.23
N THR A 65 -1.46 -6.17 10.60
CA THR A 65 -1.11 -7.59 10.77
C THR A 65 0.32 -7.81 11.28
N SER A 66 0.99 -6.78 11.78
CA SER A 66 2.33 -6.89 12.37
C SER A 66 2.31 -7.43 13.80
N TYR A 67 3.29 -8.27 14.12
CA TYR A 67 3.51 -8.88 15.43
C TYR A 67 4.94 -8.63 15.91
N GLU A 68 5.18 -8.74 17.21
CA GLU A 68 6.53 -8.70 17.79
C GLU A 68 7.40 -9.80 17.17
N ASP A 69 8.58 -9.42 16.70
CA ASP A 69 9.61 -10.34 16.23
C ASP A 69 10.84 -10.25 17.15
N LYS A 70 11.09 -11.32 17.92
CA LYS A 70 12.25 -11.40 18.82
C LYS A 70 13.57 -11.49 18.06
N GLY A 71 13.58 -12.11 16.87
CA GLY A 71 14.78 -12.21 16.05
C GLY A 71 15.23 -10.85 15.53
N MET A 72 14.29 -9.94 15.24
CA MET A 72 14.62 -8.56 14.90
C MET A 72 15.26 -7.79 16.07
N GLN A 73 14.85 -8.05 17.31
CA GLN A 73 15.47 -7.42 18.48
C GLN A 73 16.91 -7.92 18.71
N GLU A 74 17.13 -9.23 18.55
CA GLU A 74 18.46 -9.83 18.63
C GLU A 74 19.39 -9.30 17.52
N TYR A 75 18.88 -9.19 16.29
CA TYR A 75 19.59 -8.57 15.19
C TYR A 75 19.95 -7.11 15.48
N GLU A 76 19.01 -6.29 15.96
CA GLU A 76 19.27 -4.89 16.31
C GLU A 76 20.30 -4.74 17.45
N GLN A 77 20.35 -5.69 18.38
CA GLN A 77 21.38 -5.72 19.43
C GLN A 77 22.75 -6.09 18.86
N GLN A 78 22.82 -7.09 17.98
CA GLN A 78 24.06 -7.49 17.29
C GLN A 78 24.59 -6.38 16.37
N ALA A 79 23.70 -5.67 15.67
CA ALA A 79 24.05 -4.57 14.78
C ALA A 79 24.56 -3.31 15.51
N LYS A 80 24.36 -3.22 16.83
CA LYS A 80 24.86 -2.15 17.70
C LYS A 80 26.14 -2.52 18.45
N GLY A 81 26.68 -3.73 18.24
CA GLY A 81 28.01 -4.14 18.71
C GLY A 81 29.11 -3.32 18.07
#